data_AF-A0A7C1SY90-F1
#
_entry.id   AF-A0A7C1SY90-F1
#
_cell.length_a   1.000
_cell.length_b   1.000
_cell.length_c   1.000
_cell.angle_alpha   90.00
_cell.angle_beta   90.00
_cell.angle_gamma   90.00
#
_symmetry.space_group_name_H-M   'P 1'
#
loop_
_entity.id
_entity.type
_entity.pdbx_description
1 polymer ?
#
loop_
_entity_poly.entity_id
_entity_poly.type
_entity_poly.pdbx_seq_one_letter_code
_entity_poly.pdbx_strand_id
1 'polypeptide(L)'
;QSGVEFDIDPATGRSRMVVAARTADELASTIRDFTLRAQTEVTDGSPQGRRALGNRRGRLLESGSANTLAELGFVARPFAGRHFQQAIAFSLPADFYPGDYGAANLKLNAEYAAGLSPTAQMVVRANGDTVANIRLGEARSGRIDGQVLPIPLDKLRPGYNVIEFEAELHAASDTVCDPSTLGHTTARFFIKGDSTLNIPAFAQIGHAPDLAVVSAGKADFDDDAAMPLYVENMDNAVLGAAGTFLAKMAYVSREVSPVSVTSGWPLDRQGPLLAFGTFSGFSGQLQSDLGINLNPIASDLSLSLDQTSADSSGAPVEVAAPALSVDGTPVTVDEPGPTSLVARLRDGTHKLYEGISTRIRIQAAQLGLVEDGNVLSADAVYQINGEADMLVAQRLVNDRDAWTVVAVRDPALLSDGLRSLVQTDVWGRLGGSVNALKGDGTFVERKVAAHERLYETKPLSLQNGRLIVAGWFSNNAREFTIAQILAAILLGASTFVVLRQGRKS
;
A
#
# COMPACT_ATOMS: atom_id res chain seq x y z
N GLN A 1 -3.10 -43.05 6.48
CA GLN A 1 -2.97 -43.35 5.03
C GLN A 1 -2.35 -42.13 4.39
N SER A 2 -1.48 -42.32 3.39
CA SER A 2 -0.86 -41.19 2.70
C SER A 2 -1.76 -40.77 1.54
N GLY A 3 -2.01 -39.47 1.39
CA GLY A 3 -2.94 -38.97 0.39
C GLY A 3 -3.44 -37.57 0.68
N VAL A 4 -4.33 -37.11 -0.20
CA VAL A 4 -5.05 -35.85 -0.06
C VAL A 4 -6.51 -36.16 0.23
N GLU A 5 -7.03 -35.60 1.31
CA GLU A 5 -8.44 -35.69 1.70
C GLU A 5 -9.06 -34.30 1.66
N PHE A 6 -10.32 -34.24 1.22
CA PHE A 6 -11.13 -33.03 1.24
C PHE A 6 -12.32 -33.25 2.14
N ASP A 7 -12.54 -32.31 3.06
CA ASP A 7 -13.73 -32.28 3.89
C ASP A 7 -14.21 -30.85 4.12
N ILE A 8 -15.29 -30.71 4.88
CA ILE A 8 -15.81 -29.41 5.30
C ILE A 8 -15.58 -29.32 6.79
N ASP A 9 -14.83 -28.32 7.21
CA ASP A 9 -14.62 -28.06 8.63
C ASP A 9 -15.98 -27.77 9.29
N PRO A 10 -16.45 -28.61 10.23
CA PRO A 10 -17.77 -28.46 10.83
C PRO A 10 -17.90 -27.18 11.67
N ALA A 11 -16.79 -26.62 12.16
CA ALA A 11 -16.82 -25.39 12.95
C ALA A 11 -16.94 -24.13 12.07
N THR A 12 -16.31 -24.12 10.89
CA THR A 12 -16.24 -22.93 10.04
C THR A 12 -17.05 -23.02 8.75
N GLY A 13 -17.52 -24.21 8.39
CA GLY A 13 -18.17 -24.50 7.11
C GLY A 13 -17.24 -24.36 5.90
N ARG A 14 -15.94 -24.19 6.11
CA ARG A 14 -14.97 -23.99 5.02
C ARG A 14 -14.47 -25.33 4.50
N SER A 15 -14.25 -25.40 3.19
CA SER A 15 -13.53 -26.53 2.58
C SER A 15 -12.14 -26.63 3.18
N ARG A 16 -11.79 -27.81 3.66
CA ARG A 16 -10.49 -28.14 4.23
C ARG A 16 -9.86 -29.23 3.38
N MET A 17 -8.57 -29.04 3.07
CA MET A 17 -7.74 -30.01 2.36
C MET A 17 -6.67 -30.48 3.33
N VAL A 18 -6.64 -31.78 3.60
CA VAL A 18 -5.64 -32.41 4.46
C VAL A 18 -4.70 -33.23 3.58
N VAL A 19 -3.41 -32.94 3.66
CA VAL A 19 -2.38 -33.74 3.01
C VAL A 19 -1.63 -34.48 4.11
N ALA A 20 -1.68 -35.81 4.06
CA ALA A 20 -1.05 -36.67 5.07
C ALA A 20 -0.06 -37.62 4.41
N ALA A 21 1.03 -37.92 5.12
CA ALA A 21 2.05 -38.89 4.74
C ALA A 21 2.80 -39.38 5.98
N ARG A 22 3.56 -40.47 5.87
CA ARG A 22 4.35 -41.02 7.00
C ARG A 22 5.77 -40.46 7.07
N THR A 23 6.31 -40.00 5.95
CA THR A 23 7.65 -39.40 5.85
C THR A 23 7.60 -38.10 5.06
N ALA A 24 8.65 -37.28 5.20
CA ALA A 24 8.79 -36.04 4.44
C ALA A 24 8.85 -36.29 2.92
N ASP A 25 9.55 -37.34 2.48
CA ASP A 25 9.63 -37.71 1.05
C ASP A 25 8.28 -38.16 0.49
N GLU A 26 7.51 -38.91 1.30
CA GLU A 26 6.15 -39.34 0.95
C GLU A 26 5.18 -38.14 0.91
N LEU A 27 5.37 -37.15 1.80
CA LEU A 27 4.61 -35.90 1.77
C LEU A 27 4.92 -35.09 0.51
N ALA A 28 6.19 -34.91 0.19
CA ALA A 28 6.65 -34.15 -0.98
C ALA A 28 6.16 -34.78 -2.30
N SER A 29 6.22 -36.11 -2.41
CA SER A 29 5.65 -36.82 -3.56
C SER A 29 4.13 -36.68 -3.64
N THR A 30 3.41 -36.84 -2.52
CA THR A 30 1.95 -36.65 -2.47
C THR A 30 1.53 -35.25 -2.93
N ILE A 31 2.21 -34.20 -2.47
CA ILE A 31 1.97 -32.81 -2.88
C ILE A 31 2.25 -32.62 -4.38
N ARG A 32 3.36 -33.17 -4.88
CA ARG A 32 3.73 -33.08 -6.29
C ARG A 32 2.70 -33.75 -7.20
N ASP A 33 2.29 -34.97 -6.87
CA ASP A 33 1.31 -35.73 -7.63
C ASP A 33 -0.08 -35.08 -7.61
N PHE A 34 -0.46 -34.49 -6.47
CA PHE A 34 -1.68 -33.70 -6.37
C PHE A 34 -1.61 -32.44 -7.25
N THR A 35 -0.50 -31.72 -7.22
CA THR A 35 -0.30 -30.50 -8.00
C THR A 35 -0.34 -30.78 -9.50
N LEU A 36 0.31 -31.86 -9.97
CA LEU A 36 0.29 -32.28 -11.37
C LEU A 36 -1.12 -32.65 -11.85
N ARG A 37 -1.90 -33.36 -11.02
CA ARG A 37 -3.31 -33.65 -11.32
C ARG A 37 -4.15 -32.37 -11.39
N ALA A 38 -4.00 -31.47 -10.43
CA ALA A 38 -4.73 -30.21 -10.40
C ALA A 38 -4.45 -29.29 -11.61
N GLN A 39 -3.27 -29.40 -12.22
CA GLN A 39 -2.91 -28.66 -13.45
C GLN A 39 -3.51 -29.26 -14.72
N THR A 40 -3.84 -30.55 -14.71
CA THR A 40 -4.30 -31.29 -15.89
C THR A 40 -5.82 -31.49 -15.92
N GLU A 41 -6.48 -31.39 -14.76
CA GLU A 41 -7.93 -31.41 -14.66
C GLU A 41 -8.55 -30.06 -15.06
N VAL A 42 -9.62 -30.12 -15.86
CA VAL A 42 -10.34 -28.93 -16.32
C VAL A 42 -11.03 -28.27 -15.13
N THR A 43 -10.78 -26.98 -14.93
CA THR A 43 -11.54 -26.17 -13.96
C THR A 43 -12.99 -26.06 -14.40
N ASP A 44 -13.86 -26.79 -13.68
CA ASP A 44 -15.31 -26.64 -13.79
C ASP A 44 -15.76 -25.24 -13.30
N GLY A 45 -16.89 -24.77 -13.80
CA GLY A 45 -17.51 -23.50 -13.40
C GLY A 45 -17.77 -22.51 -14.54
N SER A 46 -18.59 -21.51 -14.23
CA SER A 46 -18.97 -20.47 -15.19
C SER A 46 -17.77 -19.61 -15.61
N PRO A 47 -17.78 -19.01 -16.81
CA PRO A 47 -16.74 -18.06 -17.22
C PRO A 47 -16.54 -16.89 -16.23
N GLN A 48 -17.61 -16.46 -15.56
CA GLN A 48 -17.58 -15.45 -14.50
C GLN A 48 -16.85 -15.98 -13.25
N GLY A 49 -17.18 -17.20 -12.81
CA GLY A 49 -16.56 -17.84 -11.65
C GLY A 49 -15.07 -18.07 -11.84
N ARG A 50 -14.64 -18.51 -13.04
CA ARG A 50 -13.23 -18.70 -13.38
C ARG A 50 -12.45 -17.38 -13.42
N ARG A 51 -13.05 -16.30 -13.93
CA ARG A 51 -12.45 -14.95 -13.88
C ARG A 51 -12.34 -14.45 -12.44
N ALA A 52 -13.38 -14.60 -11.64
CA ALA A 52 -13.35 -14.23 -10.23
C ALA A 52 -12.28 -15.02 -9.46
N LEU A 53 -12.12 -16.32 -9.75
CA LEU A 53 -11.06 -17.16 -9.18
C LEU A 53 -9.66 -16.67 -9.59
N GLY A 54 -9.46 -16.36 -10.88
CA GLY A 54 -8.20 -15.82 -11.40
C GLY A 54 -7.83 -14.46 -10.77
N ASN A 55 -8.83 -13.64 -10.45
CA ASN A 55 -8.63 -12.31 -9.85
C ASN A 55 -8.62 -12.33 -8.32
N ARG A 56 -8.83 -13.49 -7.67
CA ARG A 56 -8.87 -13.61 -6.20
C ARG A 56 -7.58 -13.15 -5.52
N ARG A 57 -6.46 -13.20 -6.23
CA ARG A 57 -5.12 -12.78 -5.76
C ARG A 57 -4.71 -11.40 -6.27
N GLY A 58 -5.59 -10.72 -6.99
CA GLY A 58 -5.23 -9.67 -7.93
C GLY A 58 -4.57 -10.27 -9.18
N ARG A 59 -4.97 -9.77 -10.36
CA ARG A 59 -4.27 -10.10 -11.60
C ARG A 59 -2.90 -9.43 -11.59
N LEU A 60 -1.84 -10.17 -11.89
CA LEU A 60 -0.48 -9.59 -11.97
C LEU A 60 -0.41 -8.72 -13.23
N LEU A 61 -0.14 -7.43 -13.07
CA LEU A 61 -0.03 -6.49 -14.18
C LEU A 61 1.44 -6.19 -14.45
N GLU A 62 1.83 -6.32 -15.70
CA GLU A 62 3.20 -6.07 -16.14
C GLU A 62 3.42 -4.58 -16.45
N SER A 63 4.68 -4.19 -16.46
CA SER A 63 5.12 -2.86 -16.88
C SER A 63 4.66 -2.56 -18.31
N GLY A 64 3.99 -1.44 -18.53
CA GLY A 64 3.47 -1.06 -19.85
C GLY A 64 2.19 -1.79 -20.30
N SER A 65 1.54 -2.56 -19.42
CA SER A 65 0.32 -3.30 -19.77
C SER A 65 -0.96 -2.44 -19.74
N ALA A 66 -1.94 -2.80 -20.58
CA ALA A 66 -3.26 -2.19 -20.60
C ALA A 66 -4.33 -3.27 -20.37
N ASN A 67 -5.23 -3.04 -19.42
CA ASN A 67 -6.22 -4.03 -18.99
C ASN A 67 -7.60 -3.40 -18.89
N THR A 68 -8.64 -4.07 -19.38
CA THR A 68 -10.02 -3.60 -19.21
C THR A 68 -10.50 -3.82 -17.77
N LEU A 69 -11.42 -2.99 -17.29
CA LEU A 69 -12.02 -3.18 -15.98
C LEU A 69 -12.74 -4.53 -15.88
N ALA A 70 -13.40 -4.97 -16.96
CA ALA A 70 -14.06 -6.28 -17.03
C ALA A 70 -13.10 -7.46 -16.85
N GLU A 71 -11.87 -7.35 -17.35
CA GLU A 71 -10.80 -8.32 -17.13
C GLU A 71 -10.30 -8.32 -15.69
N LEU A 72 -10.24 -7.15 -15.05
CA LEU A 72 -9.86 -6.97 -13.65
C LEU A 72 -10.99 -7.35 -12.67
N GLY A 73 -12.12 -7.86 -13.17
CA GLY A 73 -13.22 -8.37 -12.37
C GLY A 73 -14.32 -7.35 -12.09
N PHE A 74 -14.27 -6.17 -12.71
CA PHE A 74 -15.36 -5.20 -12.64
C PHE A 74 -16.63 -5.76 -13.30
N VAL A 75 -17.77 -5.56 -12.63
CA VAL A 75 -19.08 -6.04 -13.07
C VAL A 75 -19.86 -4.85 -13.62
N ALA A 76 -19.71 -4.62 -14.92
CA ALA A 76 -20.43 -3.56 -15.61
C ALA A 76 -21.93 -3.87 -15.67
N ARG A 77 -22.73 -3.17 -14.86
CA ARG A 77 -24.19 -3.23 -14.88
C ARG A 77 -24.80 -1.85 -14.58
N PRO A 78 -25.95 -1.50 -15.18
CA PRO A 78 -26.66 -0.29 -14.80
C PRO A 78 -27.03 -0.30 -13.32
N PHE A 79 -26.84 0.82 -12.64
CA PHE A 79 -27.06 1.00 -11.21
C PHE A 79 -28.12 2.06 -10.96
N ALA A 80 -29.16 1.71 -10.20
CA ALA A 80 -30.30 2.59 -9.91
C ALA A 80 -30.31 3.16 -8.48
N GLY A 81 -29.41 2.69 -7.61
CA GLY A 81 -29.34 3.13 -6.21
C GLY A 81 -28.74 4.53 -6.03
N ARG A 82 -28.65 4.96 -4.76
CA ARG A 82 -28.13 6.28 -4.38
C ARG A 82 -26.64 6.27 -4.03
N HIS A 83 -26.09 5.11 -3.69
CA HIS A 83 -24.70 4.95 -3.31
C HIS A 83 -24.13 3.74 -4.04
N PHE A 84 -23.29 3.99 -5.03
CA PHE A 84 -22.59 2.96 -5.79
C PHE A 84 -21.22 2.70 -5.15
N GLN A 85 -20.87 1.44 -4.95
CA GLN A 85 -19.54 1.05 -4.49
C GLN A 85 -19.13 -0.24 -5.20
N GLN A 86 -17.96 -0.22 -5.82
CA GLN A 86 -17.34 -1.40 -6.40
C GLN A 86 -15.83 -1.23 -6.41
N ALA A 87 -15.08 -2.33 -6.29
CA ALA A 87 -13.64 -2.32 -6.38
C ALA A 87 -13.14 -3.33 -7.41
N ILE A 88 -11.96 -3.06 -7.94
CA ILE A 88 -11.12 -4.01 -8.66
C ILE A 88 -9.84 -4.23 -7.87
N ALA A 89 -9.26 -5.41 -8.01
CA ALA A 89 -7.98 -5.73 -7.40
C ALA A 89 -7.00 -6.24 -8.45
N PHE A 90 -5.75 -5.84 -8.29
CA PHE A 90 -4.65 -6.28 -9.14
C PHE A 90 -3.38 -6.38 -8.31
N SER A 91 -2.35 -7.01 -8.86
CA SER A 91 -1.06 -7.15 -8.21
C SER A 91 0.04 -6.58 -9.08
N LEU A 92 1.02 -5.91 -8.47
CA LEU A 92 2.26 -5.50 -9.12
C LEU A 92 3.40 -6.45 -8.70
N PRO A 93 4.46 -6.59 -9.52
CA PRO A 93 5.65 -7.35 -9.14
C PRO A 93 6.22 -6.93 -7.78
N ALA A 94 6.86 -7.86 -7.06
CA ALA A 94 7.51 -7.57 -5.79
C ALA A 94 8.68 -6.58 -5.93
N ASP A 95 9.27 -6.48 -7.12
CA ASP A 95 10.33 -5.54 -7.48
C ASP A 95 9.79 -4.23 -8.08
N PHE A 96 8.48 -3.97 -8.02
CA PHE A 96 7.92 -2.67 -8.38
C PHE A 96 8.41 -1.62 -7.40
N TYR A 97 9.11 -0.59 -7.89
CA TYR A 97 9.63 0.47 -7.03
C TYR A 97 8.73 1.72 -7.11
N PRO A 98 7.94 2.02 -6.08
CA PRO A 98 6.99 3.14 -6.08
C PRO A 98 7.71 4.50 -6.01
N GLY A 99 7.04 5.54 -6.54
CA GLY A 99 7.52 6.91 -6.48
C GLY A 99 6.73 7.84 -7.41
N ASP A 100 6.83 9.14 -7.19
CA ASP A 100 6.17 10.20 -7.97
C ASP A 100 6.98 10.57 -9.22
N TYR A 101 7.18 9.57 -10.09
CA TYR A 101 7.86 9.72 -11.39
C TYR A 101 6.96 9.33 -12.57
N GLY A 102 5.70 8.98 -12.30
CA GLY A 102 4.73 8.56 -13.30
C GLY A 102 3.38 8.22 -12.68
N ALA A 103 2.40 7.91 -13.54
CA ALA A 103 1.05 7.54 -13.12
C ALA A 103 0.48 6.42 -14.00
N ALA A 104 -0.28 5.50 -13.39
CA ALA A 104 -1.21 4.64 -14.09
C ALA A 104 -2.41 5.45 -14.56
N ASN A 105 -2.88 5.18 -15.78
CA ASN A 105 -3.97 5.94 -16.38
C ASN A 105 -5.24 5.10 -16.40
N LEU A 106 -6.23 5.48 -15.58
CA LEU A 106 -7.57 4.94 -15.65
C LEU A 106 -8.37 5.73 -16.69
N LYS A 107 -8.60 5.12 -17.86
CA LYS A 107 -9.47 5.66 -18.91
C LYS A 107 -10.90 5.22 -18.64
N LEU A 108 -11.71 6.14 -18.13
CA LEU A 108 -13.08 5.90 -17.71
C LEU A 108 -14.08 6.14 -18.84
N ASN A 109 -14.96 5.17 -19.05
CA ASN A 109 -16.18 5.30 -19.84
C ASN A 109 -17.38 5.07 -18.94
N ALA A 110 -18.25 6.06 -18.78
CA ALA A 110 -19.41 5.97 -17.89
C ALA A 110 -20.59 6.82 -18.38
N GLU A 111 -21.78 6.53 -17.86
CA GLU A 111 -23.02 7.24 -18.15
C GLU A 111 -23.75 7.53 -16.85
N TYR A 112 -24.39 8.70 -16.76
CA TYR A 112 -25.19 9.10 -15.61
C TYR A 112 -26.48 9.80 -16.02
N ALA A 113 -27.52 9.61 -15.21
CA ALA A 113 -28.85 10.15 -15.47
C ALA A 113 -28.93 11.66 -15.20
N ALA A 114 -29.91 12.31 -15.84
CA ALA A 114 -30.25 13.70 -15.55
C ALA A 114 -30.87 13.85 -14.16
N GLY A 115 -30.81 15.05 -13.58
CA GLY A 115 -31.53 15.38 -12.35
C GLY A 115 -30.87 14.88 -11.07
N LEU A 116 -29.60 14.48 -11.16
CA LEU A 116 -28.75 14.30 -9.98
C LEU A 116 -28.56 15.64 -9.25
N SER A 117 -28.40 15.56 -7.94
CA SER A 117 -28.07 16.68 -7.07
C SER A 117 -26.76 17.34 -7.53
N PRO A 118 -26.59 18.66 -7.37
CA PRO A 118 -25.30 19.34 -7.58
C PRO A 118 -24.14 18.76 -6.75
N THR A 119 -24.44 18.04 -5.67
CA THR A 119 -23.46 17.36 -4.82
C THR A 119 -23.13 15.94 -5.28
N ALA A 120 -23.79 15.43 -6.33
CA ALA A 120 -23.51 14.09 -6.85
C ALA A 120 -22.10 14.03 -7.44
N GLN A 121 -21.35 13.01 -7.04
CA GLN A 121 -19.95 12.85 -7.36
C GLN A 121 -19.56 11.38 -7.43
N MET A 122 -18.50 11.09 -8.18
CA MET A 122 -17.81 9.81 -8.15
C MET A 122 -16.37 10.03 -7.66
N VAL A 123 -16.00 9.32 -6.62
CA VAL A 123 -14.65 9.28 -6.07
C VAL A 123 -13.98 7.98 -6.49
N VAL A 124 -12.72 8.09 -6.92
CA VAL A 124 -11.85 6.95 -7.18
C VAL A 124 -10.76 6.94 -6.12
N ARG A 125 -10.61 5.81 -5.42
CA ARG A 125 -9.57 5.61 -4.41
C ARG A 125 -8.58 4.53 -4.85
N ALA A 126 -7.29 4.76 -4.63
CA ALA A 126 -6.25 3.76 -4.78
C ALA A 126 -5.70 3.41 -3.39
N ASN A 127 -5.84 2.15 -2.97
CA ASN A 127 -5.39 1.68 -1.65
C ASN A 127 -5.93 2.50 -0.46
N GLY A 128 -7.09 3.14 -0.61
CA GLY A 128 -7.74 3.99 0.39
C GLY A 128 -7.59 5.50 0.14
N ASP A 129 -6.53 5.90 -0.58
CA ASP A 129 -6.25 7.30 -0.90
C ASP A 129 -7.11 7.79 -2.07
N THR A 130 -7.73 8.94 -1.93
CA THR A 130 -8.46 9.60 -3.01
C THR A 130 -7.48 9.99 -4.13
N VAL A 131 -7.70 9.51 -5.35
CA VAL A 131 -6.86 9.83 -6.52
C VAL A 131 -7.61 10.60 -7.61
N ALA A 132 -8.95 10.53 -7.63
CA ALA A 132 -9.77 11.35 -8.49
C ALA A 132 -11.16 11.61 -7.89
N ASN A 133 -11.73 12.76 -8.22
CA ASN A 133 -13.12 13.11 -7.92
C ASN A 133 -13.76 13.71 -9.18
N ILE A 134 -14.89 13.13 -9.63
CA ILE A 134 -15.64 13.55 -10.79
C ILE A 134 -17.02 14.01 -10.33
N ARG A 135 -17.36 15.28 -10.60
CA ARG A 135 -18.72 15.77 -10.37
C ARG A 135 -19.68 15.19 -11.41
N LEU A 136 -20.81 14.69 -10.93
CA LEU A 136 -21.90 14.14 -11.74
C LEU A 136 -23.14 15.05 -11.74
N GLY A 137 -23.18 16.04 -10.85
CA GLY A 137 -24.29 16.95 -10.65
C GLY A 137 -24.41 18.03 -11.72
N GLU A 138 -25.13 17.74 -12.80
CA GLU A 138 -25.67 18.76 -13.73
C GLU A 138 -27.14 18.45 -14.09
N ALA A 139 -27.88 19.47 -14.53
CA ALA A 139 -29.30 19.36 -14.89
C ALA A 139 -29.58 18.41 -16.09
N ARG A 140 -28.54 17.88 -16.75
CA ARG A 140 -28.66 17.01 -17.93
C ARG A 140 -27.98 15.68 -17.68
N SER A 141 -28.47 14.64 -18.35
CA SER A 141 -27.80 13.33 -18.40
C SER A 141 -26.47 13.51 -19.10
N GLY A 142 -25.41 12.92 -18.56
CA GLY A 142 -24.07 13.04 -19.12
C GLY A 142 -23.45 11.71 -19.46
N ARG A 143 -22.49 11.79 -20.38
CA ARG A 143 -21.65 10.68 -20.81
C ARG A 143 -20.20 11.07 -20.58
N ILE A 144 -19.46 10.19 -19.93
CA ILE A 144 -18.02 10.26 -19.75
C ILE A 144 -17.42 9.34 -20.80
N ASP A 145 -16.73 9.92 -21.79
CA ASP A 145 -16.08 9.18 -22.87
C ASP A 145 -14.57 9.29 -22.75
N GLY A 146 -13.93 8.21 -22.29
CA GLY A 146 -12.48 8.09 -22.26
C GLY A 146 -11.77 9.12 -21.39
N GLN A 147 -12.42 9.61 -20.32
CA GLN A 147 -11.79 10.54 -19.38
C GLN A 147 -10.61 9.85 -18.70
N VAL A 148 -9.43 10.45 -18.79
CA VAL A 148 -8.21 9.89 -18.22
C VAL A 148 -8.03 10.42 -16.80
N LEU A 149 -7.99 9.50 -15.83
CA LEU A 149 -7.75 9.78 -14.42
C LEU A 149 -6.36 9.22 -14.06
N PRO A 150 -5.37 10.09 -13.80
CA PRO A 150 -4.04 9.64 -13.40
C PRO A 150 -4.07 9.12 -11.96
N ILE A 151 -3.45 7.97 -11.75
CA ILE A 151 -3.23 7.33 -10.45
C ILE A 151 -1.71 7.32 -10.24
N PRO A 152 -1.17 8.23 -9.43
CA PRO A 152 0.27 8.31 -9.17
C PRO A 152 0.85 6.98 -8.70
N LEU A 153 2.07 6.65 -9.13
CA LEU A 153 2.70 5.35 -8.83
C LEU A 153 3.09 5.20 -7.35
N ASP A 154 3.28 6.29 -6.61
CA ASP A 154 3.47 6.32 -5.15
C ASP A 154 2.20 5.96 -4.36
N LYS A 155 1.02 6.00 -5.00
CA LYS A 155 -0.25 5.50 -4.44
C LYS A 155 -0.45 4.00 -4.63
N LEU A 156 0.43 3.37 -5.38
CA LEU A 156 0.48 1.92 -5.60
C LEU A 156 1.63 1.33 -4.79
N ARG A 157 1.59 0.01 -4.62
CA ARG A 157 2.60 -0.74 -3.85
C ARG A 157 2.98 -2.05 -4.54
N PRO A 158 4.12 -2.65 -4.19
CA PRO A 158 4.40 -4.04 -4.54
C PRO A 158 3.25 -4.96 -4.12
N GLY A 159 2.96 -5.98 -4.91
CA GLY A 159 1.91 -6.94 -4.58
C GLY A 159 0.50 -6.36 -4.71
N TYR A 160 -0.37 -6.67 -3.76
CA TYR A 160 -1.83 -6.51 -3.90
C TYR A 160 -2.29 -5.05 -3.77
N ASN A 161 -2.95 -4.55 -4.82
CA ASN A 161 -3.51 -3.20 -4.92
C ASN A 161 -5.02 -3.25 -5.18
N VAL A 162 -5.74 -2.24 -4.69
CA VAL A 162 -7.18 -2.09 -4.89
C VAL A 162 -7.49 -0.71 -5.42
N ILE A 163 -8.32 -0.64 -6.47
CA ILE A 163 -8.95 0.59 -6.93
C ILE A 163 -10.43 0.50 -6.64
N GLU A 164 -10.92 1.45 -5.86
CA GLU A 164 -12.31 1.56 -5.44
C GLU A 164 -12.99 2.71 -6.18
N PHE A 165 -14.22 2.44 -6.62
CA PHE A 165 -15.11 3.37 -7.29
C PHE A 165 -16.33 3.57 -6.39
N GLU A 166 -16.48 4.78 -5.88
CA GLU A 166 -17.57 5.18 -5.01
C GLU A 166 -18.34 6.31 -5.69
N ALA A 167 -19.67 6.25 -5.74
CA ALA A 167 -20.48 7.34 -6.28
C ALA A 167 -21.70 7.65 -5.42
N GLU A 168 -21.85 8.94 -5.09
CA GLU A 168 -23.03 9.50 -4.45
C GLU A 168 -23.97 10.05 -5.53
N LEU A 169 -25.14 9.45 -5.64
CA LEU A 169 -26.09 9.61 -6.76
C LEU A 169 -27.44 10.11 -6.29
N HIS A 170 -27.43 10.98 -5.28
CA HIS A 170 -28.62 11.66 -4.79
C HIS A 170 -29.27 12.46 -5.91
N ALA A 171 -30.60 12.41 -6.00
CA ALA A 171 -31.41 13.23 -6.90
C ALA A 171 -32.40 14.06 -6.10
N ALA A 172 -32.90 15.15 -6.67
CA ALA A 172 -33.90 16.00 -5.99
C ALA A 172 -35.15 15.21 -5.57
N SER A 173 -35.54 14.21 -6.36
CA SER A 173 -36.65 13.31 -6.05
C SER A 173 -36.45 12.45 -4.80
N ASP A 174 -35.20 12.24 -4.35
CA ASP A 174 -34.92 11.43 -3.15
C ASP A 174 -35.29 12.15 -1.85
N THR A 175 -35.51 13.47 -1.89
CA THR A 175 -35.96 14.24 -0.72
C THR A 175 -37.38 13.89 -0.29
N VAL A 176 -38.19 13.39 -1.22
CA VAL A 176 -39.52 12.88 -0.96
C VAL A 176 -39.38 11.38 -0.69
N CYS A 177 -39.48 10.96 0.58
CA CYS A 177 -39.55 9.55 0.96
C CYS A 177 -40.91 8.94 0.56
N ASP A 178 -41.23 8.92 -0.74
CA ASP A 178 -42.43 8.32 -1.29
C ASP A 178 -42.22 6.81 -1.51
N PRO A 179 -42.96 5.93 -0.80
CA PRO A 179 -42.84 4.49 -0.95
C PRO A 179 -43.12 3.99 -2.38
N SER A 180 -43.90 4.72 -3.18
CA SER A 180 -44.18 4.38 -4.59
C SER A 180 -42.95 4.52 -5.49
N THR A 181 -41.97 5.33 -5.06
CA THR A 181 -40.73 5.58 -5.80
C THR A 181 -39.60 4.59 -5.47
N LEU A 182 -39.75 3.80 -4.40
CA LEU A 182 -38.77 2.81 -3.96
C LEU A 182 -38.59 1.64 -4.96
N GLY A 183 -39.50 1.50 -5.93
CA GLY A 183 -39.44 0.51 -7.00
C GLY A 183 -38.90 1.03 -8.34
N HIS A 184 -38.47 2.29 -8.45
CA HIS A 184 -37.94 2.80 -9.71
C HIS A 184 -36.61 2.11 -10.09
N THR A 185 -36.65 1.34 -11.18
CA THR A 185 -35.51 0.60 -11.75
C THR A 185 -34.68 1.44 -12.71
N THR A 186 -35.01 2.73 -12.89
CA THR A 186 -34.28 3.60 -13.81
C THR A 186 -32.84 3.74 -13.36
N ALA A 187 -31.91 3.26 -14.17
CA ALA A 187 -30.49 3.36 -13.88
C ALA A 187 -30.06 4.84 -13.83
N ARG A 188 -29.35 5.20 -12.77
CA ARG A 188 -28.79 6.52 -12.53
C ARG A 188 -27.33 6.60 -12.93
N PHE A 189 -26.65 5.46 -12.95
CA PHE A 189 -25.21 5.41 -13.19
C PHE A 189 -24.80 4.09 -13.83
N PHE A 190 -23.79 4.13 -14.68
CA PHE A 190 -23.23 2.94 -15.32
C PHE A 190 -21.77 3.19 -15.69
N ILE A 191 -20.86 2.39 -15.14
CA ILE A 191 -19.46 2.33 -15.60
C ILE A 191 -19.34 1.18 -16.61
N LYS A 192 -18.83 1.49 -17.81
CA LYS A 192 -18.64 0.50 -18.86
C LYS A 192 -17.42 -0.35 -18.56
N GLY A 193 -17.55 -1.66 -18.77
CA GLY A 193 -16.49 -2.63 -18.53
C GLY A 193 -15.29 -2.51 -19.48
N ASP A 194 -15.44 -1.75 -20.57
CA ASP A 194 -14.39 -1.41 -21.55
C ASP A 194 -13.50 -0.24 -21.10
N SER A 195 -13.81 0.41 -19.97
CA SER A 195 -12.88 1.31 -19.29
C SER A 195 -11.56 0.58 -19.05
N THR A 196 -10.42 1.26 -19.15
CA THR A 196 -9.10 0.60 -19.10
C THR A 196 -8.23 1.16 -17.99
N LEU A 197 -7.48 0.30 -17.32
CA LEU A 197 -6.36 0.66 -16.47
C LEU A 197 -5.06 0.40 -17.24
N ASN A 198 -4.35 1.49 -17.56
CA ASN A 198 -3.10 1.44 -18.31
C ASN A 198 -1.94 1.67 -17.34
N ILE A 199 -1.13 0.63 -17.13
CA ILE A 199 0.06 0.69 -16.29
C ILE A 199 1.23 1.18 -17.16
N PRO A 200 1.94 2.27 -16.78
CA PRO A 200 3.07 2.76 -17.55
C PRO A 200 4.26 1.80 -17.41
N ALA A 201 5.32 2.07 -18.17
CA ALA A 201 6.63 1.56 -17.77
C ALA A 201 7.00 2.14 -16.40
N PHE A 202 7.43 1.28 -15.48
CA PHE A 202 7.80 1.63 -14.10
C PHE A 202 9.16 1.06 -13.74
N ALA A 203 9.77 1.60 -12.69
CA ALA A 203 11.05 1.11 -12.18
C ALA A 203 10.89 -0.29 -11.59
N GLN A 204 11.76 -1.21 -12.01
CA GLN A 204 11.86 -2.55 -11.45
C GLN A 204 13.21 -2.76 -10.80
N ILE A 205 13.22 -2.77 -9.48
CA ILE A 205 14.37 -2.99 -8.63
C ILE A 205 13.86 -3.49 -7.28
N GLY A 206 14.53 -4.47 -6.69
CA GLY A 206 14.18 -4.92 -5.35
C GLY A 206 14.53 -3.84 -4.34
N HIS A 207 13.80 -3.76 -3.24
CA HIS A 207 14.10 -2.82 -2.16
C HIS A 207 13.72 -3.39 -0.79
N ALA A 208 14.48 -2.98 0.23
CA ALA A 208 14.19 -3.27 1.63
C ALA A 208 14.80 -2.19 2.52
N PRO A 209 14.18 -1.80 3.64
CA PRO A 209 13.01 -2.42 4.23
C PRO A 209 11.67 -1.93 3.67
N ASP A 210 10.84 -2.85 3.20
CA ASP A 210 9.45 -2.59 2.83
C ASP A 210 8.60 -3.89 2.95
N LEU A 211 7.67 -3.89 3.89
CA LEU A 211 6.76 -5.00 4.13
C LEU A 211 5.73 -5.21 3.01
N ALA A 212 5.59 -4.27 2.07
CA ALA A 212 4.81 -4.49 0.86
C ALA A 212 5.52 -5.48 -0.08
N VAL A 213 6.86 -5.48 -0.09
CA VAL A 213 7.66 -6.48 -0.82
C VAL A 213 7.49 -7.87 -0.20
N VAL A 214 7.55 -7.95 1.13
CA VAL A 214 7.29 -9.19 1.89
C VAL A 214 5.89 -9.70 1.63
N SER A 215 4.87 -8.83 1.65
CA SER A 215 3.49 -9.20 1.38
C SER A 215 3.24 -9.55 -0.10
N ALA A 216 4.06 -9.03 -1.03
CA ALA A 216 4.13 -9.50 -2.41
C ALA A 216 4.76 -10.90 -2.55
N GLY A 217 5.35 -11.41 -1.48
CA GLY A 217 5.87 -12.77 -1.37
C GLY A 217 7.38 -12.90 -1.59
N LYS A 218 8.15 -11.81 -1.45
CA LYS A 218 9.62 -11.82 -1.47
C LYS A 218 10.15 -11.26 -0.16
N ALA A 219 10.92 -12.04 0.60
CA ALA A 219 11.61 -11.58 1.82
C ALA A 219 13.07 -11.13 1.55
N ASP A 220 13.57 -11.51 0.38
CA ASP A 220 14.89 -11.26 -0.17
C ASP A 220 14.80 -11.40 -1.69
N PHE A 221 15.84 -10.98 -2.40
CA PHE A 221 16.01 -11.04 -3.84
C PHE A 221 17.17 -11.97 -4.26
N ASP A 222 17.79 -12.74 -3.35
CA ASP A 222 18.67 -13.86 -3.68
C ASP A 222 17.84 -15.15 -3.90
N ASP A 223 17.47 -15.39 -5.15
CA ASP A 223 16.63 -16.54 -5.54
C ASP A 223 17.39 -17.88 -5.52
N ASP A 224 18.73 -17.86 -5.43
CA ASP A 224 19.57 -19.07 -5.47
C ASP A 224 19.77 -19.71 -4.08
N ALA A 225 19.44 -18.99 -3.00
CA ALA A 225 19.65 -19.42 -1.62
C ALA A 225 18.32 -19.74 -0.89
N ALA A 226 18.35 -20.75 -0.01
CA ALA A 226 17.22 -21.02 0.87
C ALA A 226 17.18 -19.96 1.98
N MET A 227 16.05 -19.27 2.11
CA MET A 227 15.84 -18.24 3.12
C MET A 227 15.96 -18.83 4.54
N PRO A 228 16.88 -18.35 5.38
CA PRO A 228 16.98 -18.78 6.77
C PRO A 228 15.70 -18.45 7.55
N LEU A 229 15.11 -19.47 8.20
CA LEU A 229 13.93 -19.34 9.05
C LEU A 229 14.31 -19.61 10.50
N TYR A 230 14.27 -18.59 11.34
CA TYR A 230 14.38 -18.72 12.79
C TYR A 230 12.99 -18.78 13.42
N VAL A 231 12.76 -19.78 14.27
CA VAL A 231 11.55 -19.89 15.07
C VAL A 231 11.93 -20.02 16.53
N GLU A 232 11.42 -19.11 17.36
CA GLU A 232 11.71 -19.07 18.78
C GLU A 232 11.43 -20.44 19.43
N ASN A 233 12.45 -21.00 20.08
CA ASN A 233 12.40 -22.28 20.81
C ASN A 233 11.90 -23.50 19.99
N MET A 234 11.78 -23.37 18.65
CA MET A 234 11.09 -24.37 17.81
C MET A 234 9.68 -24.69 18.34
N ASP A 235 9.01 -23.71 18.93
CA ASP A 235 7.66 -23.89 19.46
C ASP A 235 6.68 -24.28 18.33
N ASN A 236 5.85 -25.31 18.56
CA ASN A 236 4.96 -25.85 17.53
C ASN A 236 3.90 -24.85 17.07
N ALA A 237 3.41 -23.98 17.97
CA ALA A 237 2.45 -22.95 17.60
C ALA A 237 3.12 -21.90 16.72
N VAL A 238 4.34 -21.46 17.09
CA VAL A 238 5.13 -20.50 16.30
C VAL A 238 5.55 -21.08 14.95
N LEU A 239 5.89 -22.37 14.88
CA LEU A 239 6.14 -23.08 13.61
C LEU A 239 4.88 -23.11 12.72
N GLY A 240 3.71 -23.37 13.30
CA GLY A 240 2.44 -23.32 12.56
C GLY A 240 2.11 -21.93 12.03
N ALA A 241 2.43 -20.89 12.79
CA ALA A 241 2.31 -19.50 12.35
C ALA A 241 3.28 -19.16 11.21
N ALA A 242 4.55 -19.54 11.33
CA ALA A 242 5.55 -19.38 10.28
C ALA A 242 5.11 -20.10 8.99
N GLY A 243 4.64 -21.33 9.10
CA GLY A 243 4.09 -22.09 7.97
C GLY A 243 2.88 -21.40 7.32
N THR A 244 1.99 -20.81 8.12
CA THR A 244 0.83 -20.05 7.61
C THR A 244 1.27 -18.78 6.86
N PHE A 245 2.24 -18.06 7.41
CA PHE A 245 2.81 -16.86 6.77
C PHE A 245 3.50 -17.20 5.45
N LEU A 246 4.35 -18.23 5.43
CA LEU A 246 5.04 -18.71 4.23
C LEU A 246 4.06 -19.23 3.17
N ALA A 247 3.01 -19.96 3.59
CA ALA A 247 1.95 -20.41 2.68
C ALA A 247 1.21 -19.22 2.05
N LYS A 248 0.98 -18.14 2.82
CA LYS A 248 0.39 -16.91 2.30
C LYS A 248 1.32 -16.18 1.33
N MET A 249 2.61 -16.08 1.62
CA MET A 249 3.61 -15.54 0.70
C MET A 249 3.61 -16.32 -0.62
N ALA A 250 3.72 -17.65 -0.56
CA ALA A 250 3.71 -18.50 -1.75
C ALA A 250 2.39 -18.42 -2.54
N TYR A 251 1.27 -18.28 -1.83
CA TYR A 251 -0.03 -18.05 -2.46
C TYR A 251 -0.05 -16.74 -3.26
N VAL A 252 0.51 -15.64 -2.73
CA VAL A 252 0.52 -14.33 -3.39
C VAL A 252 1.54 -14.28 -4.53
N SER A 253 2.79 -14.72 -4.31
CA SER A 253 3.86 -14.71 -5.32
C SER A 253 3.64 -15.73 -6.44
N ARG A 254 2.83 -16.77 -6.18
CA ARG A 254 2.65 -17.95 -7.06
C ARG A 254 3.89 -18.82 -7.18
N GLU A 255 4.84 -18.65 -6.28
CA GLU A 255 6.12 -19.35 -6.23
C GLU A 255 6.37 -19.85 -4.82
N VAL A 256 6.90 -21.07 -4.68
CA VAL A 256 7.32 -21.61 -3.38
C VAL A 256 8.80 -21.33 -3.20
N SER A 257 9.14 -20.33 -2.37
CA SER A 257 10.53 -20.05 -2.02
C SER A 257 11.07 -21.08 -1.03
N PRO A 258 12.27 -21.66 -1.26
CA PRO A 258 12.87 -22.58 -0.32
C PRO A 258 13.23 -21.85 0.99
N VAL A 259 12.98 -22.50 2.12
CA VAL A 259 13.36 -22.02 3.45
C VAL A 259 14.23 -23.06 4.15
N SER A 260 15.21 -22.61 4.92
CA SER A 260 16.06 -23.46 5.74
C SER A 260 15.91 -23.08 7.21
N VAL A 261 15.39 -23.99 8.03
CA VAL A 261 15.21 -23.73 9.46
C VAL A 261 16.57 -23.67 10.14
N THR A 262 16.84 -22.59 10.87
CA THR A 262 18.04 -22.44 11.70
C THR A 262 17.72 -22.69 13.17
N SER A 263 18.65 -23.31 13.89
CA SER A 263 18.52 -23.62 15.33
C SER A 263 18.86 -22.44 16.24
N GLY A 264 19.42 -21.34 15.69
CA GLY A 264 19.90 -20.22 16.49
C GLY A 264 19.79 -18.89 15.78
N TRP A 265 19.73 -17.83 16.58
CA TRP A 265 19.78 -16.45 16.10
C TRP A 265 21.17 -16.15 15.51
N PRO A 266 21.29 -15.63 14.27
CA PRO A 266 22.58 -15.32 13.66
C PRO A 266 23.29 -14.17 14.40
N LEU A 267 24.47 -14.43 14.97
CA LEU A 267 25.23 -13.43 15.75
C LEU A 267 26.19 -12.58 14.91
N ASP A 268 26.52 -13.05 13.71
CA ASP A 268 27.38 -12.37 12.75
C ASP A 268 26.64 -11.25 11.99
N ARG A 269 25.31 -11.21 12.08
CA ARG A 269 24.44 -10.23 11.41
C ARG A 269 24.65 -10.22 9.89
N GLN A 270 24.77 -11.40 9.31
CA GLN A 270 24.95 -11.57 7.86
C GLN A 270 23.78 -12.34 7.26
N GLY A 271 23.45 -11.98 6.02
CA GLY A 271 22.41 -12.63 5.24
C GLY A 271 21.00 -12.26 5.70
N PRO A 272 20.00 -12.58 4.86
CA PRO A 272 18.60 -12.37 5.16
C PRO A 272 18.12 -13.33 6.25
N LEU A 273 17.05 -12.95 6.95
CA LEU A 273 16.43 -13.78 7.98
C LEU A 273 14.93 -13.55 8.02
N LEU A 274 14.15 -14.63 8.06
CA LEU A 274 12.77 -14.63 8.52
C LEU A 274 12.74 -15.15 9.95
N ALA A 275 12.26 -14.35 10.90
CA ALA A 275 12.20 -14.72 12.30
C ALA A 275 10.77 -14.65 12.85
N PHE A 276 10.36 -15.69 13.59
CA PHE A 276 9.06 -15.79 14.23
C PHE A 276 9.20 -16.08 15.73
N GLY A 277 8.38 -15.44 16.55
CA GLY A 277 8.46 -15.58 18.00
C GLY A 277 7.49 -14.68 18.75
N THR A 278 7.78 -14.48 20.03
CA THR A 278 6.95 -13.75 20.99
C THR A 278 7.63 -12.49 21.47
N PHE A 279 6.86 -11.55 22.04
CA PHE A 279 7.42 -10.30 22.58
C PHE A 279 8.41 -10.56 23.72
N SER A 280 8.11 -11.53 24.59
CA SER A 280 9.00 -11.93 25.68
C SER A 280 10.26 -12.62 25.17
N GLY A 281 10.12 -13.51 24.18
CA GLY A 281 11.21 -14.31 23.63
C GLY A 281 12.22 -13.53 22.79
N PHE A 282 11.81 -12.43 22.19
CA PHE A 282 12.65 -11.61 21.31
C PHE A 282 13.22 -10.34 21.96
N SER A 283 12.87 -10.07 23.22
CA SER A 283 13.05 -8.75 23.84
C SER A 283 14.48 -8.19 23.82
N GLY A 284 15.52 -9.03 23.91
CA GLY A 284 16.92 -8.58 23.88
C GLY A 284 17.52 -8.47 22.49
N GLN A 285 17.38 -9.51 21.68
CA GLN A 285 18.02 -9.64 20.36
C GLN A 285 17.49 -8.63 19.35
N LEU A 286 16.17 -8.40 19.33
CA LEU A 286 15.59 -7.42 18.42
C LEU A 286 16.00 -6.00 18.76
N GLN A 287 16.17 -5.69 20.04
CA GLN A 287 16.62 -4.38 20.46
C GLN A 287 18.08 -4.16 20.06
N SER A 288 18.95 -5.16 20.25
CA SER A 288 20.38 -5.02 19.93
C SER A 288 20.68 -5.01 18.43
N ASP A 289 19.94 -5.78 17.63
CA ASP A 289 20.28 -6.01 16.23
C ASP A 289 19.41 -5.21 15.27
N LEU A 290 18.14 -4.98 15.62
CA LEU A 290 17.19 -4.25 14.79
C LEU A 290 16.67 -2.98 15.47
N GLY A 291 17.15 -2.61 16.66
CA GLY A 291 16.63 -1.43 17.38
C GLY A 291 15.11 -1.50 17.62
N ILE A 292 14.53 -2.68 17.84
CA ILE A 292 13.10 -2.85 18.12
C ILE A 292 12.94 -3.27 19.57
N ASN A 293 12.28 -2.45 20.37
CA ASN A 293 11.96 -2.74 21.76
C ASN A 293 10.49 -3.18 21.88
N LEU A 294 10.30 -4.44 22.27
CA LEU A 294 8.98 -5.07 22.39
C LEU A 294 8.34 -4.92 23.78
N ASN A 295 8.96 -4.21 24.71
CA ASN A 295 8.36 -3.93 26.01
C ASN A 295 7.36 -2.77 25.88
N PRO A 296 6.04 -2.99 25.91
CA PRO A 296 5.09 -1.91 25.69
C PRO A 296 5.23 -0.82 26.77
N ILE A 297 5.21 0.45 26.35
CA ILE A 297 5.00 1.56 27.28
C ILE A 297 3.49 1.74 27.43
N ALA A 298 3.00 1.87 28.67
CA ALA A 298 1.60 2.20 28.92
C ALA A 298 1.27 3.56 28.28
N SER A 299 0.20 3.62 27.49
CA SER A 299 -0.24 4.80 26.72
C SER A 299 -0.47 6.07 27.56
N ASP A 300 -0.52 5.93 28.88
CA ASP A 300 -0.56 6.99 29.90
C ASP A 300 0.71 7.86 29.89
N LEU A 301 1.89 7.26 29.67
CA LEU A 301 3.16 7.98 29.81
C LEU A 301 3.54 8.74 28.54
N SER A 302 3.07 8.27 27.37
CA SER A 302 3.25 8.94 26.08
C SER A 302 2.49 10.26 25.94
N LEU A 303 1.51 10.53 26.82
CA LEU A 303 0.75 11.80 26.81
C LEU A 303 1.46 12.95 27.55
N SER A 304 2.62 12.70 28.17
CA SER A 304 3.30 13.70 29.01
C SER A 304 4.60 14.28 28.43
N LEU A 305 5.07 13.78 27.28
CA LEU A 305 6.26 14.30 26.60
C LEU A 305 5.96 15.03 25.28
N ASP A 306 4.75 14.90 24.72
CA ASP A 306 4.29 15.61 23.51
C ASP A 306 3.25 16.71 23.79
N GLN A 307 2.96 17.00 25.07
CA GLN A 307 2.06 18.12 25.46
C GLN A 307 2.76 19.49 25.46
N THR A 308 3.61 19.72 24.46
CA THR A 308 3.86 21.07 23.94
C THR A 308 3.54 21.02 22.46
N SER A 309 2.31 21.45 22.12
CA SER A 309 1.75 21.62 20.77
C SER A 309 0.97 20.45 20.16
N ALA A 310 0.07 19.82 20.92
CA ALA A 310 -1.13 19.22 20.34
C ALA A 310 -2.24 20.30 20.24
N ASP A 311 -2.13 21.17 19.24
CA ASP A 311 -3.35 21.73 18.65
C ASP A 311 -4.03 20.58 17.92
N SER A 312 -5.32 20.40 18.17
CA SER A 312 -6.17 19.39 17.52
C SER A 312 -6.14 19.58 16.00
N SER A 313 -5.18 18.96 15.34
CA SER A 313 -5.23 18.72 13.90
C SER A 313 -6.23 17.59 13.72
N GLY A 314 -7.43 17.97 13.25
CA GLY A 314 -8.33 17.01 12.64
C GLY A 314 -7.58 16.19 11.60
N ALA A 315 -8.15 15.03 11.25
CA ALA A 315 -7.82 14.28 10.04
C ALA A 315 -7.38 15.26 8.94
N PRO A 316 -6.32 14.98 8.16
CA PRO A 316 -5.97 15.86 7.05
C PRO A 316 -7.26 16.10 6.29
N VAL A 317 -7.77 17.33 6.37
CA VAL A 317 -8.71 17.81 5.38
C VAL A 317 -7.81 17.82 4.17
N GLU A 318 -7.83 16.70 3.46
CA GLU A 318 -7.48 16.62 2.06
C GLU A 318 -8.16 17.85 1.48
N VAL A 319 -7.36 18.88 1.19
CA VAL A 319 -7.87 20.08 0.55
C VAL A 319 -8.40 19.54 -0.75
N ALA A 320 -9.72 19.35 -0.79
CA ALA A 320 -10.41 18.80 -1.94
C ALA A 320 -9.83 19.48 -3.15
N ALA A 321 -9.25 18.69 -4.07
CA ALA A 321 -8.74 19.21 -5.31
C ALA A 321 -9.76 20.23 -5.82
N PRO A 322 -9.35 21.47 -6.16
CA PRO A 322 -10.30 22.49 -6.56
C PRO A 322 -11.16 21.88 -7.66
N ALA A 323 -12.46 21.80 -7.41
CA ALA A 323 -13.34 21.15 -8.34
C ALA A 323 -13.22 21.89 -9.68
N LEU A 324 -12.72 21.18 -10.69
CA LEU A 324 -12.67 21.70 -12.03
C LEU A 324 -14.13 21.85 -12.50
N SER A 325 -14.57 23.10 -12.66
CA SER A 325 -15.72 23.42 -13.48
C SER A 325 -15.48 22.89 -14.90
N VAL A 326 -16.54 22.56 -15.64
CA VAL A 326 -16.50 22.28 -17.08
C VAL A 326 -15.77 23.39 -17.86
N ASP A 327 -15.71 24.60 -17.28
CA ASP A 327 -15.02 25.78 -17.84
C ASP A 327 -13.69 26.16 -17.14
N GLY A 328 -13.19 25.36 -16.18
CA GLY A 328 -11.83 25.49 -15.63
C GLY A 328 -11.59 26.59 -14.58
N THR A 329 -12.62 27.24 -14.02
CA THR A 329 -12.45 28.27 -12.97
C THR A 329 -12.70 27.74 -11.55
N PRO A 330 -11.86 28.09 -10.56
CA PRO A 330 -12.08 27.73 -9.15
C PRO A 330 -13.16 28.61 -8.52
N VAL A 331 -14.06 28.00 -7.72
CA VAL A 331 -15.14 28.69 -6.98
C VAL A 331 -14.73 28.88 -5.52
N THR A 332 -14.77 30.11 -5.01
CA THR A 332 -14.54 30.44 -3.59
C THR A 332 -15.87 30.77 -2.88
N VAL A 333 -16.11 30.16 -1.72
CA VAL A 333 -17.24 30.49 -0.83
C VAL A 333 -16.80 31.61 0.12
N ASP A 334 -17.60 32.67 0.24
CA ASP A 334 -17.28 33.89 1.00
C ASP A 334 -17.89 33.82 2.41
N GLU A 335 -17.06 33.77 3.46
CA GLU A 335 -17.51 33.87 4.86
C GLU A 335 -17.56 35.34 5.34
N PRO A 336 -18.50 35.70 6.24
CA PRO A 336 -18.64 37.08 6.71
C PRO A 336 -17.44 37.52 7.57
N GLY A 337 -16.59 38.40 7.01
CA GLY A 337 -15.37 38.90 7.66
C GLY A 337 -15.61 39.98 8.76
N PRO A 338 -14.62 40.18 9.66
CA PRO A 338 -14.74 41.05 10.83
C PRO A 338 -15.05 42.51 10.47
N THR A 339 -15.80 43.20 11.33
CA THR A 339 -16.38 44.53 11.06
C THR A 339 -15.46 45.72 11.38
N SER A 340 -14.30 45.51 12.03
CA SER A 340 -13.37 46.60 12.37
C SER A 340 -12.08 46.57 11.56
N LEU A 341 -11.57 47.75 11.17
CA LEU A 341 -10.36 47.92 10.36
C LEU A 341 -9.10 47.35 11.03
N VAL A 342 -9.00 47.50 12.35
CA VAL A 342 -7.89 46.95 13.15
C VAL A 342 -8.00 45.42 13.25
N ALA A 343 -9.20 44.87 13.39
CA ALA A 343 -9.39 43.42 13.36
C ALA A 343 -9.07 42.84 11.98
N ARG A 344 -9.47 43.50 10.89
CA ARG A 344 -9.12 43.10 9.52
C ARG A 344 -7.62 43.13 9.25
N LEU A 345 -6.92 44.17 9.73
CA LEU A 345 -5.47 44.27 9.55
C LEU A 345 -4.73 43.19 10.36
N ARG A 346 -5.13 42.98 11.63
CA ARG A 346 -4.54 41.97 12.52
C ARG A 346 -4.80 40.55 12.02
N ASP A 347 -6.05 40.27 11.62
CA ASP A 347 -6.47 38.99 11.03
C ASP A 347 -5.75 38.75 9.68
N GLY A 348 -5.60 39.79 8.86
CA GLY A 348 -4.83 39.73 7.61
C GLY A 348 -3.34 39.42 7.84
N THR A 349 -2.70 40.05 8.83
CA THR A 349 -1.30 39.76 9.18
C THR A 349 -1.12 38.38 9.80
N HIS A 350 -2.08 37.92 10.61
CA HIS A 350 -2.05 36.59 11.22
C HIS A 350 -2.22 35.50 10.16
N LYS A 351 -3.21 35.65 9.27
CA LYS A 351 -3.44 34.73 8.14
C LYS A 351 -2.27 34.70 7.15
N LEU A 352 -1.61 35.84 6.91
CA LEU A 352 -0.39 35.89 6.09
C LEU A 352 0.78 35.18 6.77
N TYR A 353 1.00 35.42 8.07
CA TYR A 353 2.08 34.79 8.83
C TYR A 353 1.88 33.28 9.00
N GLU A 354 0.65 32.85 9.33
CA GLU A 354 0.27 31.43 9.36
C GLU A 354 0.37 30.81 7.97
N GLY A 355 -0.06 31.50 6.90
CA GLY A 355 0.08 31.01 5.54
C GLY A 355 1.53 30.84 5.10
N ILE A 356 2.43 31.77 5.46
CA ILE A 356 3.87 31.69 5.17
C ILE A 356 4.52 30.58 6.00
N SER A 357 4.30 30.56 7.32
CA SER A 357 4.90 29.55 8.21
C SER A 357 4.41 28.15 7.89
N THR A 358 3.14 27.98 7.51
CA THR A 358 2.59 26.70 7.05
C THR A 358 3.27 26.26 5.74
N ARG A 359 3.44 27.16 4.76
CA ARG A 359 4.17 26.84 3.52
C ARG A 359 5.62 26.46 3.79
N ILE A 360 6.31 27.17 4.68
CA ILE A 360 7.68 26.86 5.08
C ILE A 360 7.73 25.49 5.76
N ARG A 361 6.80 25.17 6.68
CA ARG A 361 6.72 23.86 7.32
C ARG A 361 6.43 22.74 6.33
N ILE A 362 5.50 22.94 5.39
CA ILE A 362 5.19 21.96 4.35
C ILE A 362 6.42 21.71 3.48
N GLN A 363 7.10 22.75 3.01
CA GLN A 363 8.32 22.61 2.22
C GLN A 363 9.45 21.97 3.04
N ALA A 364 9.60 22.33 4.32
CA ALA A 364 10.59 21.74 5.20
C ALA A 364 10.30 20.25 5.45
N ALA A 365 9.04 19.85 5.64
CA ALA A 365 8.63 18.46 5.76
C ALA A 365 8.88 17.68 4.46
N GLN A 366 8.52 18.24 3.30
CA GLN A 366 8.80 17.64 1.98
C GLN A 366 10.30 17.45 1.73
N LEU A 367 11.14 18.34 2.26
CA LEU A 367 12.60 18.24 2.18
C LEU A 367 13.22 17.38 3.31
N GLY A 368 12.42 16.75 4.17
CA GLY A 368 12.90 15.98 5.31
C GLY A 368 13.72 16.80 6.31
N LEU A 369 13.42 18.09 6.42
CA LEU A 369 14.02 19.03 7.39
C LEU A 369 13.22 19.11 8.71
N VAL A 370 12.03 18.50 8.74
CA VAL A 370 11.20 18.29 9.93
C VAL A 370 11.16 16.80 10.20
N GLU A 371 11.28 16.40 11.47
CA GLU A 371 11.11 15.00 11.87
C GLU A 371 9.68 14.54 11.57
N ASP A 372 9.53 13.55 10.70
CA ASP A 372 8.27 12.88 10.45
C ASP A 372 8.17 11.68 11.40
N GLY A 373 7.21 11.73 12.32
CA GLY A 373 6.98 10.65 13.29
C GLY A 373 6.65 9.30 12.63
N ASN A 374 6.26 9.26 11.35
CA ASN A 374 6.01 8.03 10.61
C ASN A 374 7.26 7.45 9.94
N VAL A 375 8.37 8.21 9.89
CA VAL A 375 9.63 7.76 9.29
C VAL A 375 10.56 7.28 10.38
N LEU A 376 11.02 6.03 10.27
CA LEU A 376 11.95 5.43 11.21
C LEU A 376 13.38 5.48 10.66
N SER A 377 14.22 6.28 11.29
CA SER A 377 15.66 6.35 11.01
C SER A 377 16.36 5.03 11.33
N ALA A 378 17.46 4.75 10.61
CA ALA A 378 18.22 3.51 10.77
C ALA A 378 18.71 3.31 12.22
N ASP A 379 19.15 4.39 12.88
CA ASP A 379 19.67 4.36 14.25
C ASP A 379 18.58 4.52 15.34
N ALA A 380 17.34 4.80 14.95
CA ALA A 380 16.25 5.01 15.89
C ALA A 380 15.78 3.67 16.49
N VAL A 381 15.52 3.69 17.80
CA VAL A 381 14.87 2.56 18.48
C VAL A 381 13.36 2.71 18.31
N TYR A 382 12.73 1.73 17.68
CA TYR A 382 11.28 1.63 17.61
C TYR A 382 10.76 1.00 18.90
N GLN A 383 9.82 1.67 19.55
CA GLN A 383 9.13 1.17 20.73
C GLN A 383 7.72 0.71 20.35
N ILE A 384 7.35 -0.52 20.70
CA ILE A 384 6.01 -1.01 20.38
C ILE A 384 4.93 -0.32 21.21
N ASN A 385 3.80 -0.01 20.56
CA ASN A 385 2.61 0.53 21.22
C ASN A 385 1.96 -0.50 22.17
N GLY A 386 1.51 -0.04 23.34
CA GLY A 386 0.85 -0.86 24.35
C GLY A 386 -0.43 -1.57 23.91
N GLU A 387 -1.09 -1.11 22.84
CA GLU A 387 -2.29 -1.72 22.27
C GLU A 387 -2.01 -2.82 21.23
N ALA A 388 -0.77 -3.00 20.78
CA ALA A 388 -0.45 -3.96 19.72
C ALA A 388 -0.29 -5.39 20.24
N ASP A 389 -0.95 -6.36 19.62
CA ASP A 389 -0.82 -7.79 19.93
C ASP A 389 0.17 -8.50 19.00
N MET A 390 0.49 -7.88 17.87
CA MET A 390 1.38 -8.41 16.85
C MET A 390 2.27 -7.31 16.28
N LEU A 391 3.48 -7.69 15.87
CA LEU A 391 4.41 -6.88 15.13
C LEU A 391 4.86 -7.64 13.89
N VAL A 392 4.79 -6.98 12.74
CA VAL A 392 5.52 -7.39 11.54
C VAL A 392 6.49 -6.26 11.24
N ALA A 393 7.79 -6.54 11.25
CA ALA A 393 8.81 -5.55 11.01
C ALA A 393 9.86 -6.08 10.04
N GLN A 394 10.41 -5.21 9.20
CA GLN A 394 11.61 -5.47 8.43
C GLN A 394 12.58 -4.33 8.66
N ARG A 395 13.83 -4.65 8.99
CA ARG A 395 14.90 -3.67 9.14
C ARG A 395 16.21 -4.21 8.60
N LEU A 396 17.07 -3.31 8.16
CA LEU A 396 18.44 -3.64 7.79
C LEU A 396 19.21 -4.04 9.05
N VAL A 397 19.91 -5.18 8.99
CA VAL A 397 20.82 -5.63 10.05
C VAL A 397 22.25 -5.17 9.79
N ASN A 398 22.55 -4.87 8.52
CA ASN A 398 23.80 -4.30 8.03
C ASN A 398 23.50 -3.47 6.75
N ASP A 399 24.51 -2.94 6.06
CA ASP A 399 24.33 -2.09 4.86
C ASP A 399 23.68 -2.81 3.64
N ARG A 400 23.49 -4.13 3.72
CA ARG A 400 23.01 -4.97 2.62
C ARG A 400 21.81 -5.84 3.00
N ASP A 401 21.79 -6.46 4.16
CA ASP A 401 20.84 -7.53 4.46
C ASP A 401 19.71 -7.03 5.35
N ALA A 402 18.49 -7.46 5.03
CA ALA A 402 17.29 -7.13 5.79
C ALA A 402 16.77 -8.37 6.53
N TRP A 403 16.36 -8.18 7.79
CA TRP A 403 15.67 -9.19 8.58
C TRP A 403 14.21 -8.83 8.69
N THR A 404 13.34 -9.80 8.42
CA THR A 404 11.91 -9.67 8.64
C THR A 404 11.53 -10.49 9.87
N VAL A 405 10.82 -9.84 10.79
CA VAL A 405 10.43 -10.41 12.07
C VAL A 405 8.93 -10.33 12.22
N VAL A 406 8.32 -11.44 12.61
CA VAL A 406 6.93 -11.52 13.03
C VAL A 406 6.91 -11.92 14.50
N ALA A 407 6.49 -11.00 15.35
CA ALA A 407 6.41 -11.22 16.79
C ALA A 407 4.96 -11.09 17.26
N VAL A 408 4.56 -11.91 18.22
CA VAL A 408 3.24 -11.79 18.87
C VAL A 408 3.37 -11.60 20.37
N ARG A 409 2.39 -10.95 20.98
CA ARG A 409 2.37 -10.69 22.42
C ARG A 409 2.29 -11.96 23.24
N ASP A 410 1.40 -12.87 22.86
CA ASP A 410 1.14 -14.13 23.57
C ASP A 410 0.98 -15.28 22.56
N PRO A 411 1.66 -16.42 22.74
CA PRO A 411 1.43 -17.64 21.97
C PRO A 411 -0.05 -18.04 21.84
N ALA A 412 -0.88 -17.80 22.87
CA ALA A 412 -2.30 -18.13 22.84
C ALA A 412 -3.07 -17.33 21.76
N LEU A 413 -2.65 -16.10 21.48
CA LEU A 413 -3.25 -15.21 20.49
C LEU A 413 -2.69 -15.42 19.08
N LEU A 414 -1.60 -16.17 18.96
CA LEU A 414 -0.86 -16.34 17.72
C LEU A 414 -1.73 -16.88 16.57
N SER A 415 -2.55 -17.90 16.83
CA SER A 415 -3.32 -18.54 15.76
C SER A 415 -4.44 -17.64 15.20
N ASP A 416 -5.11 -16.90 16.06
CA ASP A 416 -6.18 -15.96 15.68
C ASP A 416 -5.59 -14.71 15.03
N GLY A 417 -4.50 -14.18 15.61
CA GLY A 417 -3.75 -13.06 15.07
C GLY A 417 -3.17 -13.35 13.68
N LEU A 418 -2.54 -14.51 13.47
CA LEU A 418 -2.04 -14.87 12.15
C LEU A 418 -3.17 -15.09 11.15
N ARG A 419 -4.32 -15.62 11.59
CA ARG A 419 -5.49 -15.77 10.73
C ARG A 419 -6.04 -14.42 10.27
N SER A 420 -6.03 -13.40 11.12
CA SER A 420 -6.41 -12.03 10.73
C SER A 420 -5.35 -11.40 9.83
N LEU A 421 -4.07 -11.55 10.15
CA LEU A 421 -2.94 -11.02 9.36
C LEU A 421 -2.95 -11.50 7.91
N VAL A 422 -3.25 -12.79 7.67
CA VAL A 422 -3.24 -13.36 6.31
C VAL A 422 -4.53 -13.12 5.53
N GLN A 423 -5.52 -12.42 6.09
CA GLN A 423 -6.69 -11.95 5.32
C GLN A 423 -6.23 -10.99 4.22
N THR A 424 -6.91 -11.00 3.08
CA THR A 424 -6.43 -10.32 1.87
C THR A 424 -6.35 -8.81 2.04
N ASP A 425 -7.28 -8.23 2.78
CA ASP A 425 -7.34 -6.81 3.12
C ASP A 425 -6.23 -6.40 4.10
N VAL A 426 -5.98 -7.18 5.16
CA VAL A 426 -4.91 -6.90 6.13
C VAL A 426 -3.53 -7.13 5.50
N TRP A 427 -3.33 -8.30 4.88
CA TRP A 427 -2.08 -8.68 4.22
C TRP A 427 -1.68 -7.70 3.14
N GLY A 428 -2.64 -7.30 2.30
CA GLY A 428 -2.39 -6.32 1.25
C GLY A 428 -1.91 -4.99 1.81
N ARG A 429 -2.37 -4.58 2.99
CA ARG A 429 -2.04 -3.28 3.61
C ARG A 429 -0.69 -3.22 4.32
N LEU A 430 0.02 -4.34 4.43
CA LEU A 430 1.40 -4.35 4.91
C LEU A 430 2.28 -3.51 3.98
N GLY A 431 3.08 -2.62 4.57
CA GLY A 431 3.98 -1.72 3.87
C GLY A 431 4.95 -1.04 4.84
N GLY A 432 5.99 -0.40 4.32
CA GLY A 432 6.99 0.29 5.13
C GLY A 432 7.84 -0.68 5.97
N SER A 433 8.55 -0.18 6.99
CA SER A 433 9.47 -0.97 7.80
C SER A 433 8.79 -1.67 8.98
N VAL A 434 7.75 -1.08 9.57
CA VAL A 434 7.13 -1.59 10.78
C VAL A 434 5.61 -1.49 10.69
N ASN A 435 4.92 -2.58 11.02
CA ASN A 435 3.46 -2.64 11.18
C ASN A 435 3.13 -3.29 12.53
N ALA A 436 2.53 -2.53 13.44
CA ALA A 436 2.03 -3.03 14.71
C ALA A 436 0.50 -3.18 14.62
N LEU A 437 -0.04 -4.35 15.00
CA LEU A 437 -1.45 -4.70 14.82
C LEU A 437 -2.06 -5.27 16.09
N LYS A 438 -3.37 -5.11 16.26
CA LYS A 438 -4.20 -5.85 17.23
C LYS A 438 -4.44 -7.27 16.73
N GLY A 439 -4.89 -8.17 17.61
CA GLY A 439 -5.21 -9.56 17.26
C GLY A 439 -6.24 -9.71 16.14
N ASP A 440 -7.11 -8.71 15.93
CA ASP A 440 -8.12 -8.70 14.87
C ASP A 440 -7.60 -8.22 13.50
N GLY A 441 -6.32 -7.83 13.40
CA GLY A 441 -5.71 -7.30 12.17
C GLY A 441 -5.83 -5.79 12.00
N THR A 442 -6.38 -5.07 12.99
CA THR A 442 -6.40 -3.60 12.99
C THR A 442 -4.99 -3.06 13.19
N PHE A 443 -4.53 -2.19 12.29
CA PHE A 443 -3.25 -1.50 12.42
C PHE A 443 -3.31 -0.46 13.54
N VAL A 444 -2.43 -0.59 14.52
CA VAL A 444 -2.21 0.37 15.60
C VAL A 444 -1.23 1.44 15.14
N GLU A 445 -0.16 1.02 14.47
CA GLU A 445 0.92 1.90 14.06
C GLU A 445 1.61 1.34 12.81
N ARG A 446 2.09 2.25 11.95
CA ARG A 446 2.92 1.93 10.80
C ARG A 446 4.08 2.91 10.70
N LYS A 447 5.27 2.41 10.38
CA LYS A 447 6.46 3.22 10.07
C LYS A 447 7.02 2.88 8.71
N VAL A 448 7.57 3.88 8.04
CA VAL A 448 8.34 3.75 6.80
C VAL A 448 9.83 3.82 7.13
N ALA A 449 10.69 3.13 6.38
CA ALA A 449 12.12 3.26 6.55
C ALA A 449 12.61 4.62 6.04
N ALA A 450 13.52 5.28 6.77
CA ALA A 450 14.18 6.49 6.26
C ALA A 450 15.11 6.19 5.07
N HIS A 451 15.66 4.98 5.04
CA HIS A 451 16.59 4.54 3.99
C HIS A 451 16.25 3.11 3.58
N GLU A 452 16.24 2.89 2.27
CA GLU A 452 16.05 1.59 1.66
C GLU A 452 17.32 1.20 0.89
N ARG A 453 17.69 -0.07 0.99
CA ARG A 453 18.69 -0.71 0.16
C ARG A 453 18.02 -1.26 -1.10
N LEU A 454 18.61 -0.97 -2.26
CA LEU A 454 18.13 -1.46 -3.56
C LEU A 454 18.88 -2.71 -4.04
N TYR A 455 18.17 -3.69 -4.58
CA TYR A 455 18.72 -4.97 -5.05
C TYR A 455 18.44 -5.13 -6.54
N GLU A 456 19.45 -5.51 -7.32
CA GLU A 456 19.28 -5.74 -8.74
C GLU A 456 18.43 -7.00 -8.98
N THR A 457 17.21 -6.83 -9.50
CA THR A 457 16.30 -7.94 -9.83
C THR A 457 16.23 -8.21 -11.32
N LYS A 458 16.73 -7.28 -12.14
CA LYS A 458 16.74 -7.34 -13.59
C LYS A 458 18.06 -6.82 -14.14
N PRO A 459 18.54 -7.34 -15.28
CA PRO A 459 19.71 -6.81 -15.94
C PRO A 459 19.60 -5.30 -16.19
N LEU A 460 20.70 -4.58 -15.98
CA LEU A 460 20.77 -3.13 -16.20
C LEU A 460 20.34 -2.76 -17.63
N SER A 461 19.37 -1.86 -17.73
CA SER A 461 18.95 -1.22 -18.99
C SER A 461 18.83 0.28 -18.79
N LEU A 462 19.10 1.07 -19.83
CA LEU A 462 19.01 2.54 -19.73
C LEU A 462 17.60 3.03 -19.41
N GLN A 463 16.57 2.34 -19.92
CA GLN A 463 15.18 2.69 -19.66
C GLN A 463 14.81 2.45 -18.20
N ASN A 464 15.10 1.25 -17.67
CA ASN A 464 14.82 0.93 -16.27
C ASN A 464 15.70 1.77 -15.33
N GLY A 465 16.98 1.93 -15.65
CA GLY A 465 17.91 2.75 -14.86
C GLY A 465 17.46 4.20 -14.71
N ARG A 466 16.93 4.80 -15.78
CA ARG A 466 16.33 6.15 -15.70
C ARG A 466 15.15 6.21 -14.74
N LEU A 467 14.28 5.19 -14.77
CA LEU A 467 13.11 5.11 -13.89
C LEU A 467 13.52 4.85 -12.43
N ILE A 468 14.51 3.98 -12.19
CA ILE A 468 15.09 3.72 -10.86
C ILE A 468 15.65 5.02 -10.27
N VAL A 469 16.44 5.77 -11.03
CA VAL A 469 16.99 7.06 -10.58
C VAL A 469 15.87 8.08 -10.30
N ALA A 470 14.85 8.13 -11.15
CA ALA A 470 13.70 9.01 -10.94
C ALA A 470 12.91 8.65 -9.67
N GLY A 471 12.64 7.36 -9.45
CA GLY A 471 12.01 6.89 -8.21
C GLY A 471 12.88 7.15 -6.98
N TRP A 472 14.20 6.96 -7.09
CA TRP A 472 15.10 7.21 -5.97
C TRP A 472 15.09 8.69 -5.58
N PHE A 473 15.17 9.61 -6.54
CA PHE A 473 15.06 11.03 -6.26
C PHE A 473 13.68 11.43 -5.74
N SER A 474 12.60 10.79 -6.20
CA SER A 474 11.26 11.02 -5.67
C SER A 474 11.15 10.68 -4.19
N ASN A 475 11.76 9.57 -3.76
CA ASN A 475 11.74 9.13 -2.36
C ASN A 475 12.81 9.85 -1.52
N ASN A 476 13.76 10.55 -2.16
CA ASN A 476 14.88 11.26 -1.54
C ASN A 476 14.91 12.74 -1.97
N ALA A 477 13.81 13.47 -1.74
CA ALA A 477 13.64 14.85 -2.19
C ALA A 477 14.74 15.82 -1.71
N ARG A 478 15.30 15.58 -0.51
CA ARG A 478 16.46 16.31 0.01
C ARG A 478 17.68 16.16 -0.88
N GLU A 479 18.04 14.92 -1.21
CA GLU A 479 19.22 14.61 -2.02
C GLU A 479 19.05 15.10 -3.46
N PHE A 480 17.83 15.02 -4.00
CA PHE A 480 17.49 15.63 -5.28
C PHE A 480 17.74 17.15 -5.28
N THR A 481 17.30 17.84 -4.23
CA THR A 481 17.46 19.29 -4.10
C THR A 481 18.93 19.68 -3.98
N ILE A 482 19.73 18.95 -3.20
CA ILE A 482 21.17 19.15 -3.09
C ILE A 482 21.85 18.95 -4.45
N ALA A 483 21.52 17.88 -5.16
CA ALA A 483 22.07 17.60 -6.49
C ALA A 483 21.76 18.72 -7.49
N GLN A 484 20.54 19.27 -7.48
CA GLN A 484 20.16 20.40 -8.33
C GLN A 484 20.96 21.66 -8.01
N ILE A 485 21.14 22.00 -6.73
CA ILE A 485 21.94 23.16 -6.30
C ILE A 485 23.39 23.00 -6.77
N LEU A 486 23.99 21.81 -6.57
CA LEU A 486 25.35 21.53 -7.02
C LEU A 486 25.49 21.65 -8.55
N ALA A 487 24.53 21.12 -9.31
CA ALA A 487 24.52 21.24 -10.76
C ALA A 487 24.42 22.71 -11.21
N ALA A 488 23.59 23.52 -10.56
CA ALA A 488 23.47 24.94 -10.84
C ALA A 488 24.78 25.71 -10.53
N ILE A 489 25.44 25.39 -9.41
CA ILE A 489 26.75 25.97 -9.04
C ILE A 489 27.82 25.60 -10.07
N LEU A 490 27.89 24.32 -10.48
CA LEU A 490 28.86 23.86 -11.48
C LEU A 490 28.63 24.50 -12.84
N LEU A 491 27.37 24.65 -13.26
CA LEU A 491 27.03 25.32 -14.52
C LEU A 491 27.37 26.82 -14.47
N GLY A 492 27.11 27.48 -13.34
CA GLY A 492 27.51 28.86 -13.10
C GLY A 492 29.04 29.04 -13.12
N ALA A 493 29.78 28.15 -12.45
CA ALA A 493 31.24 28.15 -12.43
C ALA A 493 31.84 27.90 -13.83
N SER A 494 31.29 26.93 -14.58
CA SER A 494 31.70 26.63 -15.96
C SER A 494 31.48 27.85 -16.87
N THR A 495 30.30 28.45 -16.81
CA THR A 495 29.97 29.67 -17.58
C THR A 495 30.90 30.83 -17.22
N PHE A 496 31.22 31.02 -15.94
CA PHE A 496 32.17 32.02 -15.48
C PHE A 496 33.59 31.77 -16.03
N VAL A 497 34.06 30.52 -16.03
CA VAL A 497 35.37 30.16 -16.59
C VAL A 497 35.42 30.44 -18.09
N VAL A 498 34.39 30.05 -18.85
CA VAL A 498 34.30 30.30 -20.30
C VAL A 498 34.32 31.81 -20.60
N LEU A 499 33.50 32.60 -19.89
CA LEU A 499 33.48 34.07 -20.06
C LEU A 499 34.82 34.73 -19.69
N ARG A 500 35.53 34.19 -18.68
CA ARG A 500 36.84 34.71 -18.26
C ARG A 500 37.95 34.37 -19.24
N GLN A 501 37.92 33.19 -19.86
CA GLN A 501 38.88 32.80 -20.90
C GLN A 501 38.62 33.53 -22.22
N GLY A 502 37.35 33.73 -22.59
CA GLY A 502 36.96 34.50 -23.78
C GLY A 502 37.32 35.98 -23.73
N ARG A 503 37.51 36.58 -22.54
CA ARG A 503 38.03 37.96 -22.38
C ARG A 503 39.55 38.09 -22.46
N LYS A 504 40.29 36.97 -22.53
CA LYS A 504 41.77 36.95 -22.62
C LYS A 504 42.29 36.65 -24.04
N SER A 505 41.39 36.37 -24.99
CA SER A 505 41.65 36.43 -26.43
C SER A 505 41.05 37.72 -26.99
#